data_AF-A0A942MJJ0-F1
#
_entry.id   AF-A0A942MJJ0-F1
#
_cell.length_a   1.000
_cell.length_b   1.000
_cell.length_c   1.000
_cell.angle_alpha   90.00
_cell.angle_beta   90.00
_cell.angle_gamma   90.00
#
_symmetry.space_group_name_H-M   'P 1'
#
loop_
_entity.id
_entity.type
_entity.pdbx_description
1 polymer ?
#
loop_
_entity_poly.entity_id
_entity_poly.type
_entity_poly.pdbx_seq_one_letter_code
_entity_poly.pdbx_strand_id
1 'polypeptide(L)'
;ETYLNVQNEDNVVQQVVRCWASTFTTQALAYRIQREMDIIAPIGVAVLKMVNAKAAGVAFTIHPTTGDRNKIVVEGCWGLGESVVGGDITPDRFIVDKFDFKVDATINRKTKQVIYDREGTCEAGVPLELQERPCLDKEELEKLTRLAIRLEDYYGCAQDVEWVIDQDLPGDNNLLLVQTRPVSKIMEHKKVDAASIADMMVRNVFNRC
;
A
#
# COMPACT_ATOMS: atom_id res chain seq x y z
N GLU A 1 -1.95 5.29 -13.64
CA GLU A 1 -3.20 4.55 -13.30
C GLU A 1 -2.90 3.07 -13.19
N THR A 2 -3.72 2.36 -12.43
CA THR A 2 -3.67 0.90 -12.23
C THR A 2 -5.05 0.34 -12.52
N TYR A 3 -5.11 -0.81 -13.19
CA TYR A 3 -6.36 -1.51 -13.49
C TYR A 3 -6.23 -2.97 -13.07
N LEU A 4 -7.19 -3.46 -12.28
CA LEU A 4 -7.17 -4.82 -11.73
C LEU A 4 -8.19 -5.73 -12.40
N ASN A 5 -7.93 -7.04 -12.35
CA ASN A 5 -8.79 -8.10 -12.90
C ASN A 5 -9.28 -7.82 -14.34
N VAL A 6 -8.36 -7.43 -15.21
CA VAL A 6 -8.61 -7.19 -16.64
C VAL A 6 -8.58 -8.53 -17.36
N GLN A 7 -9.68 -8.87 -18.03
CA GLN A 7 -9.83 -10.15 -18.72
C GLN A 7 -9.78 -9.98 -20.23
N ASN A 8 -9.21 -10.98 -20.92
CA ASN A 8 -9.04 -11.05 -22.38
C ASN A 8 -7.97 -10.10 -22.94
N GLU A 9 -7.37 -10.51 -24.06
CA GLU A 9 -6.27 -9.81 -24.73
C GLU A 9 -6.66 -8.38 -25.13
N ASP A 10 -7.80 -8.21 -25.79
CA ASP A 10 -8.26 -6.90 -26.29
C ASP A 10 -8.41 -5.87 -25.16
N ASN A 11 -8.96 -6.28 -24.02
CA ASN A 11 -9.13 -5.39 -22.88
C ASN A 11 -7.77 -5.04 -22.25
N VAL A 12 -6.84 -6.01 -22.16
CA VAL A 12 -5.48 -5.73 -21.67
C VAL A 12 -4.81 -4.67 -22.53
N VAL A 13 -4.88 -4.79 -23.86
CA VAL A 13 -4.33 -3.79 -24.79
C VAL A 13 -4.99 -2.43 -24.58
N GLN A 14 -6.32 -2.38 -24.41
CA GLN A 14 -7.03 -1.13 -24.14
C GLN A 14 -6.60 -0.49 -22.81
N GLN A 15 -6.41 -1.26 -21.74
CA GLN A 15 -5.96 -0.72 -20.45
C GLN A 15 -4.51 -0.23 -20.52
N VAL A 16 -3.64 -0.89 -21.29
CA VAL A 16 -2.27 -0.39 -21.54
C VAL A 16 -2.31 0.99 -22.20
N VAL A 17 -3.16 1.19 -23.21
CA VAL A 17 -3.36 2.51 -23.85
C VAL A 17 -3.88 3.54 -22.85
N ARG A 18 -4.82 3.16 -21.96
CA ARG A 18 -5.32 4.06 -20.91
C ARG A 18 -4.24 4.41 -19.89
N CYS A 19 -3.37 3.48 -19.51
CA CYS A 19 -2.20 3.74 -18.66
C CYS A 19 -1.28 4.79 -19.31
N TRP A 20 -0.98 4.65 -20.60
CA TRP A 20 -0.24 5.67 -21.34
C TRP A 20 -0.94 7.02 -21.34
N ALA A 21 -2.24 7.04 -21.67
CA ALA A 21 -3.04 8.25 -21.68
C ALA A 21 -3.08 8.95 -20.31
N SER A 22 -3.04 8.19 -19.20
CA SER A 22 -3.06 8.75 -17.85
C SER A 22 -1.88 9.66 -17.51
N THR A 23 -0.77 9.54 -18.25
CA THR A 23 0.37 10.45 -18.11
C THR A 23 0.08 11.88 -18.57
N PHE A 24 -0.98 12.07 -19.35
CA PHE A 24 -1.38 13.36 -19.92
C PHE A 24 -2.56 14.01 -19.18
N THR A 25 -2.92 13.53 -18.00
CA THR A 25 -3.92 14.21 -17.16
C THR A 25 -3.40 15.58 -16.71
N THR A 26 -4.30 16.52 -16.47
CA THR A 26 -3.96 17.88 -16.02
C THR A 26 -3.07 17.86 -14.77
N GLN A 27 -3.36 16.95 -13.83
CA GLN A 27 -2.57 16.79 -12.60
C GLN A 27 -1.15 16.30 -12.89
N ALA A 28 -0.98 15.30 -13.76
CA ALA A 28 0.33 14.76 -14.10
C ALA A 28 1.17 15.76 -14.91
N LEU A 29 0.56 16.52 -15.81
CA LEU A 29 1.23 17.58 -16.57
C LEU A 29 1.66 18.73 -15.65
N ALA A 30 0.78 19.21 -14.77
CA ALA A 30 1.10 20.26 -13.82
C ALA A 30 2.25 19.86 -12.89
N TYR A 31 2.25 18.61 -12.40
CA TYR A 31 3.35 18.08 -11.58
C TYR A 31 4.69 18.11 -12.32
N ARG A 32 4.72 17.69 -13.59
CA ARG A 32 5.95 17.69 -14.39
C ARG A 32 6.47 19.10 -14.64
N ILE A 33 5.59 20.03 -15.00
CA ILE A 33 5.97 21.44 -15.20
C ILE A 33 6.55 22.02 -13.89
N GLN A 34 5.90 21.77 -12.75
CA GLN A 34 6.38 22.23 -11.45
C GLN A 34 7.74 21.63 -11.06
N ARG A 35 8.07 20.44 -11.58
CA ARG A 35 9.32 19.72 -11.33
C ARG A 35 10.35 19.89 -12.44
N GLU A 36 10.07 20.76 -13.43
CA GLU A 36 10.93 20.99 -14.60
C GLU A 36 11.28 19.68 -15.35
N MET A 37 10.35 18.73 -15.37
CA MET A 37 10.48 17.45 -16.06
C MET A 37 9.95 17.54 -17.49
N ASP A 38 10.50 16.71 -18.38
CA ASP A 38 9.99 16.57 -19.75
C ASP A 38 8.50 16.19 -19.77
N ILE A 39 7.73 16.91 -20.57
CA ILE A 39 6.28 16.70 -20.73
C ILE A 39 6.00 15.30 -21.28
N ILE A 40 6.82 14.86 -22.24
CA ILE A 40 6.73 13.54 -22.84
C ILE A 40 7.81 12.66 -22.18
N ALA A 41 7.38 11.81 -21.26
CA ALA A 41 8.23 10.83 -20.60
C ALA A 41 7.81 9.42 -21.01
N PRO A 42 8.74 8.55 -21.45
CA PRO A 42 8.41 7.16 -21.71
C PRO A 42 8.01 6.49 -20.39
N ILE A 43 6.89 5.75 -20.40
CA ILE A 43 6.48 4.92 -19.27
C ILE A 43 6.43 3.45 -19.68
N GLY A 44 6.89 2.58 -18.80
CA GLY A 44 6.64 1.14 -18.89
C GLY A 44 5.29 0.82 -18.28
N VAL A 45 4.57 -0.15 -18.85
CA VAL A 45 3.35 -0.70 -18.28
C VAL A 45 3.62 -2.17 -17.94
N ALA A 46 3.52 -2.52 -16.66
CA ALA A 46 3.64 -3.90 -16.20
C ALA A 46 2.27 -4.59 -16.33
N VAL A 47 2.24 -5.71 -17.05
CA VAL A 47 1.06 -6.58 -17.15
C VAL A 47 1.37 -7.83 -16.35
N LEU A 48 0.75 -7.95 -15.18
CA LEU A 48 1.00 -9.03 -14.23
C LEU A 48 -0.22 -9.94 -14.13
N LYS A 49 0.03 -11.22 -13.83
CA LYS A 49 -1.05 -12.16 -13.50
C LYS A 49 -1.75 -11.67 -12.23
N MET A 50 -3.07 -11.61 -12.27
CA MET A 50 -3.88 -11.25 -11.11
C MET A 50 -3.85 -12.37 -10.05
N VAL A 51 -3.81 -11.97 -8.78
CA VAL A 51 -3.68 -12.85 -7.59
C VAL A 51 -5.00 -12.95 -6.85
N ASN A 52 -5.36 -14.15 -6.38
CA ASN A 52 -6.61 -14.38 -5.67
C ASN A 52 -6.37 -14.17 -4.18
N ALA A 53 -6.43 -12.91 -3.73
CA ALA A 53 -5.93 -12.53 -2.42
C ALA A 53 -6.85 -13.01 -1.28
N LYS A 54 -6.30 -13.80 -0.36
CA LYS A 54 -6.83 -13.96 1.02
C LYS A 54 -6.68 -12.63 1.76
N ALA A 55 -5.47 -12.09 1.75
CA ALA A 55 -5.09 -10.87 2.44
C ALA A 55 -4.00 -10.15 1.65
N ALA A 56 -3.94 -8.83 1.80
CA ALA A 56 -2.96 -8.00 1.12
C ALA A 56 -2.66 -6.75 1.95
N GLY A 57 -1.52 -6.14 1.68
CA GLY A 57 -1.16 -4.88 2.30
C GLY A 57 0.26 -4.44 2.04
N VAL A 58 0.80 -3.69 3.01
CA VAL A 58 2.12 -3.07 2.93
C VAL A 58 3.01 -3.49 4.10
N ALA A 59 4.31 -3.49 3.90
CA ALA A 59 5.30 -3.69 4.93
C ALA A 59 6.44 -2.68 4.78
N PHE A 60 6.69 -1.91 5.84
CA PHE A 60 7.80 -0.98 5.91
C PHE A 60 8.93 -1.60 6.73
N THR A 61 10.15 -1.66 6.20
CA THR A 61 11.32 -2.15 6.94
C THR A 61 11.91 -1.10 7.90
N ILE A 62 11.12 -0.10 8.25
CA ILE A 62 11.43 0.93 9.22
C ILE A 62 10.10 1.34 9.83
N HIS A 63 10.08 1.70 11.12
CA HIS A 63 8.87 2.27 11.68
C HIS A 63 8.59 3.64 11.02
N PRO A 64 7.48 3.82 10.27
CA PRO A 64 7.29 5.00 9.43
C PRO A 64 7.09 6.29 10.24
N THR A 65 6.61 6.19 11.49
CA THR A 65 6.45 7.33 12.41
C THR A 65 7.68 7.66 13.26
N THR A 66 8.32 6.66 13.88
CA THR A 66 9.45 6.89 14.81
C THR A 66 10.81 6.87 14.13
N GLY A 67 10.90 6.33 12.90
CA GLY A 67 12.16 6.10 12.21
C GLY A 67 12.99 4.93 12.78
N ASP A 68 12.42 4.12 13.66
CA ASP A 68 13.12 2.97 14.23
C ASP A 68 13.40 1.91 13.14
N ARG A 69 14.68 1.76 12.79
CA ARG A 69 15.17 0.81 11.78
C ARG A 69 15.23 -0.63 12.28
N ASN A 70 15.03 -0.87 13.56
CA ASN A 70 14.99 -2.22 14.12
C ASN A 70 13.59 -2.85 14.01
N LYS A 71 12.60 -2.10 13.53
CA LYS A 71 11.22 -2.54 13.39
C LYS A 71 10.82 -2.71 11.94
N ILE A 72 9.97 -3.71 11.71
CA ILE A 72 9.15 -3.84 10.51
C ILE A 72 7.71 -3.53 10.92
N VAL A 73 7.04 -2.68 10.14
CA VAL A 73 5.62 -2.39 10.34
C VAL A 73 4.85 -2.99 9.17
N VAL A 74 4.04 -4.00 9.45
CA VAL A 74 3.15 -4.64 8.49
C VAL A 74 1.74 -4.13 8.72
N GLU A 75 1.08 -3.72 7.66
CA GLU A 75 -0.34 -3.37 7.66
C GLU A 75 -1.06 -4.20 6.60
N GLY A 76 -2.22 -4.76 6.93
CA GLY A 76 -2.95 -5.62 6.01
C GLY A 76 -4.45 -5.73 6.27
N CYS A 77 -5.19 -6.03 5.21
CA CYS A 77 -6.63 -6.26 5.20
C CYS A 77 -6.97 -7.59 4.53
N TRP A 78 -8.23 -8.02 4.68
CA TRP A 78 -8.80 -9.11 3.89
C TRP A 78 -9.00 -8.68 2.43
N GLY A 79 -8.81 -9.61 1.49
CA GLY A 79 -8.96 -9.37 0.06
C GLY A 79 -7.79 -8.59 -0.56
N LEU A 80 -8.08 -7.88 -1.65
CA LEU A 80 -7.10 -7.15 -2.46
C LEU A 80 -6.60 -5.86 -1.78
N GLY A 81 -5.36 -5.48 -2.09
CA GLY A 81 -4.64 -4.36 -1.47
C GLY A 81 -5.24 -2.96 -1.72
N GLU A 82 -6.15 -2.81 -2.70
CA GLU A 82 -6.89 -1.56 -2.93
C GLU A 82 -7.60 -1.07 -1.66
N SER A 83 -8.06 -2.01 -0.83
CA SER A 83 -8.71 -1.74 0.45
C SER A 83 -7.84 -0.99 1.46
N VAL A 84 -6.52 -1.18 1.41
CA VAL A 84 -5.55 -0.52 2.31
C VAL A 84 -5.25 0.89 1.83
N VAL A 85 -5.22 1.10 0.51
CA VAL A 85 -4.88 2.40 -0.12
C VAL A 85 -6.05 3.39 -0.08
N GLY A 86 -7.30 2.89 -0.10
CA GLY A 86 -8.51 3.73 -0.12
C GLY A 86 -8.81 4.45 1.19
N GLY A 87 -8.24 4.03 2.33
CA GLY A 87 -8.44 4.68 3.64
C GLY A 87 -9.81 4.42 4.30
N ASP A 88 -10.71 3.69 3.63
CA ASP A 88 -12.05 3.38 4.12
C ASP A 88 -12.09 2.28 5.20
N ILE A 89 -10.99 1.55 5.37
CA ILE A 89 -10.86 0.42 6.30
C ILE A 89 -9.59 0.58 7.12
N THR A 90 -9.71 0.46 8.45
CA THR A 90 -8.54 0.42 9.33
C THR A 90 -7.91 -0.99 9.24
N PRO A 91 -6.68 -1.13 8.72
CA PRO A 91 -6.03 -2.43 8.58
C PRO A 91 -5.59 -3.01 9.92
N ASP A 92 -5.31 -4.31 9.95
CA ASP A 92 -4.51 -4.87 11.04
C ASP A 92 -3.09 -4.31 10.96
N ARG A 93 -2.45 -4.12 12.12
CA ARG A 93 -1.11 -3.59 12.21
C ARG A 93 -0.24 -4.49 13.08
N PHE A 94 0.89 -4.92 12.54
CA PHE A 94 1.88 -5.75 13.23
C PHE A 94 3.22 -5.02 13.24
N ILE A 95 3.75 -4.75 14.43
CA ILE A 95 5.10 -4.21 14.61
C ILE A 95 5.99 -5.37 15.03
N VAL A 96 6.93 -5.74 14.17
CA VAL A 96 7.84 -6.86 14.37
C VAL A 96 9.24 -6.34 14.64
N ASP A 97 9.89 -6.84 15.69
CA ASP A 97 11.32 -6.61 15.91
C ASP A 97 12.15 -7.51 14.99
N LYS A 98 13.12 -6.93 14.27
CA LYS A 98 13.92 -7.68 13.30
C LYS A 98 14.87 -8.69 13.92
N PHE A 99 15.25 -8.53 15.19
CA PHE A 99 16.25 -9.38 15.84
C PHE A 99 15.62 -10.58 16.54
N ASP A 100 14.60 -10.35 17.37
CA ASP A 100 13.98 -11.39 18.18
C ASP A 100 12.59 -11.84 17.68
N PHE A 101 12.10 -11.24 16.58
CA PHE A 101 10.80 -11.53 15.97
C PHE A 101 9.62 -11.31 16.93
N LYS A 102 9.79 -10.52 17.99
CA LYS A 102 8.68 -10.15 18.87
C LYS A 102 7.68 -9.31 18.11
N VAL A 103 6.41 -9.67 18.22
CA VAL A 103 5.29 -9.01 17.53
C VAL A 103 4.45 -8.24 18.54
N ASP A 104 4.20 -6.97 18.24
CA ASP A 104 3.12 -6.17 18.82
C ASP A 104 2.02 -6.02 17.77
N ALA A 105 0.84 -6.58 18.05
CA ALA A 105 -0.25 -6.70 17.09
C ALA A 105 -1.48 -5.88 17.53
N THR A 106 -1.97 -5.04 16.63
CA THR A 106 -3.24 -4.34 16.75
C THR A 106 -4.20 -4.90 15.71
N ILE A 107 -5.21 -5.65 16.16
CA ILE A 107 -6.22 -6.24 15.27
C ILE A 107 -7.45 -5.35 15.24
N ASN A 108 -7.84 -4.94 14.04
CA ASN A 108 -8.98 -4.06 13.83
C ASN A 108 -10.16 -4.81 13.23
N ARG A 109 -11.36 -4.31 13.50
CA ARG A 109 -12.57 -4.87 12.92
C ARG A 109 -12.68 -4.47 11.45
N LYS A 110 -12.53 -5.45 10.56
CA LYS A 110 -12.56 -5.27 9.10
C LYS A 110 -13.93 -5.71 8.57
N THR A 111 -14.81 -4.76 8.26
CA THR A 111 -16.20 -5.05 7.85
C THR A 111 -16.36 -5.26 6.35
N LYS A 112 -15.39 -4.78 5.56
CA LYS A 112 -15.38 -4.77 4.11
C LYS A 112 -14.07 -5.33 3.57
N GLN A 113 -14.08 -5.76 2.33
CA GLN A 113 -12.91 -6.24 1.58
C GLN A 113 -13.14 -6.00 0.09
N VAL A 114 -12.06 -5.90 -0.67
CA VAL A 114 -12.12 -5.85 -2.14
C VAL A 114 -11.83 -7.24 -2.69
N ILE A 115 -12.72 -7.75 -3.54
CA ILE A 115 -12.63 -9.08 -4.13
C ILE A 115 -12.74 -9.01 -5.66
N TYR A 116 -12.52 -10.15 -6.32
CA TYR A 116 -12.82 -10.29 -7.73
C TYR A 116 -14.31 -10.12 -8.02
N ASP A 117 -14.59 -9.41 -9.10
CA ASP A 117 -15.89 -9.45 -9.76
C ASP A 117 -15.74 -10.13 -11.15
N ARG A 118 -16.86 -10.31 -11.85
CA ARG A 118 -16.87 -10.79 -13.25
C ARG A 118 -15.98 -9.92 -14.14
N GLU A 119 -16.02 -8.61 -13.95
CA GLU A 119 -15.13 -7.64 -14.59
C GLU A 119 -14.58 -6.69 -13.53
N GLY A 120 -13.26 -6.60 -13.39
CA GLY A 120 -12.65 -5.72 -12.39
C GLY A 120 -12.81 -6.22 -10.94
N THR A 121 -12.92 -5.29 -10.00
CA THR A 121 -13.00 -5.58 -8.56
C THR A 121 -14.26 -4.97 -7.97
N CYS A 122 -14.76 -5.55 -6.88
CA CYS A 122 -15.90 -5.00 -6.16
C CYS A 122 -15.70 -5.07 -4.65
N GLU A 123 -16.41 -4.22 -3.93
CA GLU A 123 -16.45 -4.25 -2.47
C GLU A 123 -17.45 -5.32 -2.01
N ALA A 124 -17.02 -6.16 -1.07
CA ALA A 124 -17.84 -7.17 -0.42
C ALA A 124 -17.73 -7.07 1.10
N GLY A 125 -18.76 -7.55 1.80
CA GLY A 125 -18.71 -7.72 3.25
C GLY A 125 -17.73 -8.81 3.66
N VAL A 126 -17.00 -8.59 4.74
CA VAL A 126 -16.21 -9.65 5.39
C VAL A 126 -17.15 -10.49 6.27
N PRO A 127 -17.11 -11.84 6.18
CA PRO A 127 -17.88 -12.71 7.07
C PRO A 127 -17.67 -12.36 8.55
N LEU A 128 -18.74 -12.38 9.35
CA LEU A 128 -18.73 -11.89 10.75
C LEU A 128 -17.63 -12.56 11.59
N GLU A 129 -17.40 -13.85 11.36
CA GLU A 129 -16.39 -14.66 12.04
C GLU A 129 -14.94 -14.30 11.70
N LEU A 130 -14.72 -13.56 10.61
CA LEU A 130 -13.40 -13.09 10.17
C LEU A 130 -13.14 -11.62 10.49
N GLN A 131 -14.18 -10.82 10.78
CA GLN A 131 -14.05 -9.37 10.93
C GLN A 131 -13.06 -8.96 12.03
N GLU A 132 -13.02 -9.73 13.13
CA GLU A 132 -12.15 -9.48 14.28
C GLU A 132 -10.93 -10.41 14.33
N ARG A 133 -10.74 -11.24 13.30
CA ARG A 133 -9.56 -12.10 13.17
C ARG A 133 -8.40 -11.35 12.52
N PRO A 134 -7.15 -11.71 12.84
CA PRO A 134 -5.99 -11.20 12.12
C PRO A 134 -6.04 -11.68 10.66
N CYS A 135 -5.73 -10.78 9.72
CA CYS A 135 -5.66 -11.10 8.29
C CYS A 135 -4.48 -12.04 7.93
N LEU A 136 -3.41 -11.99 8.72
CA LEU A 136 -2.24 -12.85 8.63
C LEU A 136 -2.21 -13.82 9.81
N ASP A 137 -1.89 -15.08 9.53
CA ASP A 137 -1.47 -15.98 10.60
C ASP A 137 0.02 -15.76 10.98
N LYS A 138 0.45 -16.47 12.02
CA LYS A 138 1.82 -16.33 12.55
C LYS A 138 2.88 -16.73 11.52
N GLU A 139 2.61 -17.76 10.74
CA GLU A 139 3.57 -18.31 9.78
C GLU A 139 3.70 -17.38 8.57
N GLU A 140 2.59 -16.86 8.06
CA GLU A 140 2.53 -15.86 7.01
C GLU A 140 3.26 -14.57 7.41
N LEU A 141 3.01 -14.08 8.64
CA LEU A 141 3.70 -12.90 9.17
C LEU A 141 5.21 -13.12 9.29
N GLU A 142 5.65 -14.30 9.75
CA GLU A 142 7.07 -14.64 9.84
C GLU A 142 7.72 -14.71 8.44
N LYS A 143 7.05 -15.36 7.48
CA LYS A 143 7.48 -15.44 6.07
C LYS A 143 7.65 -14.05 5.46
N LEU A 144 6.66 -13.18 5.65
CA LEU A 144 6.69 -11.79 5.19
C LEU A 144 7.82 -10.99 5.85
N THR A 145 7.98 -11.13 7.17
CA THR A 145 9.07 -10.47 7.91
C THR A 145 10.43 -10.85 7.34
N ARG A 146 10.67 -12.15 7.10
CA ARG A 146 11.93 -12.65 6.51
C ARG A 146 12.14 -12.15 5.08
N LEU A 147 11.09 -12.09 4.27
CA LEU A 147 11.15 -11.52 2.92
C LEU A 147 11.53 -10.03 2.98
N ALA A 148 10.90 -9.26 3.86
CA ALA A 148 11.15 -7.83 4.01
C ALA A 148 12.59 -7.53 4.44
N ILE A 149 13.15 -8.30 5.39
CA ILE A 149 14.56 -8.21 5.79
C ILE A 149 15.47 -8.48 4.58
N ARG A 150 15.21 -9.56 3.83
CA ARG A 150 16.00 -9.91 2.64
C ARG A 150 15.97 -8.81 1.57
N LEU A 151 14.82 -8.16 1.37
CA LEU A 151 14.69 -7.06 0.42
C LEU A 151 15.49 -5.84 0.88
N GLU A 152 15.41 -5.47 2.16
CA GLU A 152 16.20 -4.37 2.72
C GLU A 152 17.71 -4.63 2.61
N ASP A 153 18.16 -5.85 2.94
CA ASP A 153 19.56 -6.26 2.79
C ASP A 153 20.02 -6.19 1.33
N TYR A 154 19.19 -6.64 0.41
CA TYR A 154 19.50 -6.66 -1.03
C TYR A 154 19.61 -5.25 -1.62
N TYR A 155 18.69 -4.34 -1.27
CA TYR A 155 18.69 -2.97 -1.78
C TYR A 155 19.54 -2.00 -0.96
N GLY A 156 20.00 -2.40 0.23
CA GLY A 156 20.86 -1.60 1.10
C GLY A 156 20.16 -0.38 1.73
N CYS A 157 18.84 -0.31 1.68
CA CYS A 157 18.05 0.77 2.27
C CYS A 157 16.66 0.28 2.68
N ALA A 158 16.00 1.05 3.56
CA ALA A 158 14.67 0.69 4.03
C ALA A 158 13.67 0.63 2.87
N GLN A 159 12.83 -0.41 2.86
CA GLN A 159 11.87 -0.70 1.80
C GLN A 159 10.42 -0.49 2.26
N ASP A 160 9.61 -0.04 1.32
CA ASP A 160 8.15 -0.07 1.30
C ASP A 160 7.75 -1.21 0.36
N VAL A 161 7.13 -2.24 0.91
CA VAL A 161 6.88 -3.54 0.27
C VAL A 161 5.40 -3.79 0.18
N GLU A 162 4.86 -3.94 -1.03
CA GLU A 162 3.49 -4.40 -1.25
C GLU A 162 3.47 -5.92 -1.40
N TRP A 163 2.59 -6.57 -0.63
CA TRP A 163 2.53 -8.02 -0.52
C TRP A 163 1.08 -8.52 -0.62
N VAL A 164 0.95 -9.77 -1.05
CA VAL A 164 -0.32 -10.50 -1.10
C VAL A 164 -0.13 -11.92 -0.60
N ILE A 165 -1.09 -12.41 0.18
CA ILE A 165 -1.28 -13.83 0.43
C ILE A 165 -2.33 -14.34 -0.55
N ASP A 166 -1.91 -15.16 -1.51
CA ASP A 166 -2.78 -15.80 -2.48
C ASP A 166 -3.44 -17.04 -1.87
N GLN A 167 -4.76 -17.15 -1.97
CA GLN A 167 -5.53 -18.24 -1.36
C GLN A 167 -5.54 -19.54 -2.17
N ASP A 168 -5.15 -19.49 -3.44
CA ASP A 168 -5.09 -20.65 -4.32
C ASP A 168 -3.72 -21.36 -4.27
N LEU A 169 -2.70 -20.68 -3.75
CA LEU A 169 -1.35 -21.21 -3.62
C LEU A 169 -1.13 -21.94 -2.28
N PRO A 170 -0.30 -23.00 -2.25
CA PRO A 170 0.00 -23.71 -1.01
C PRO A 170 0.77 -22.80 -0.04
N GLY A 171 0.62 -23.02 1.26
CA GLY A 171 1.12 -22.13 2.33
C GLY A 171 2.61 -21.75 2.26
N ASP A 172 3.47 -22.55 1.64
CA ASP A 172 4.88 -22.20 1.44
C ASP A 172 5.15 -21.20 0.30
N ASN A 173 4.21 -21.09 -0.65
CA ASN A 173 4.32 -20.26 -1.84
C ASN A 173 3.17 -19.24 -1.96
N ASN A 174 2.34 -19.11 -0.93
CA ASN A 174 1.17 -18.23 -0.95
C ASN A 174 1.53 -16.75 -0.80
N LEU A 175 2.68 -16.43 -0.20
CA LEU A 175 3.19 -15.07 -0.12
C LEU A 175 3.81 -14.63 -1.45
N LEU A 176 3.24 -13.58 -2.04
CA LEU A 176 3.69 -12.97 -3.28
C LEU A 176 4.13 -11.53 -3.03
N LEU A 177 5.30 -11.18 -3.57
CA LEU A 177 5.78 -9.80 -3.66
C LEU A 177 5.16 -9.13 -4.88
N VAL A 178 4.46 -8.01 -4.68
CA VAL A 178 3.83 -7.26 -5.79
C VAL A 178 4.70 -6.07 -6.17
N GLN A 179 5.17 -5.31 -5.19
CA GLN A 179 6.04 -4.16 -5.39
C GLN A 179 7.03 -4.03 -4.25
N THR A 180 8.21 -3.50 -4.54
CA THR A 180 9.11 -2.97 -3.51
C THR A 180 9.73 -1.67 -4.01
N ARG A 181 9.91 -0.71 -3.10
CA ARG A 181 10.58 0.56 -3.39
C ARG A 181 11.27 1.12 -2.14
N PRO A 182 12.31 1.97 -2.29
CA PRO A 182 12.90 2.66 -1.15
C PRO A 182 11.90 3.55 -0.42
N VAL A 183 11.96 3.55 0.92
CA VAL A 183 11.20 4.49 1.76
C VAL A 183 11.76 5.90 1.56
N SER A 184 11.02 6.76 0.86
CA SER A 184 11.46 8.11 0.53
C SER A 184 11.08 9.18 1.57
N LYS A 185 10.11 8.89 2.46
CA LYS A 185 9.63 9.83 3.49
C LYS A 185 9.28 9.08 4.77
N ILE A 186 9.96 9.42 5.87
CA ILE A 186 9.50 9.08 7.22
C ILE A 186 8.39 10.09 7.55
N MET A 187 7.25 9.63 8.07
CA MET A 187 6.13 10.50 8.44
C MET A 187 6.55 11.33 9.65
N GLU A 188 7.06 12.54 9.43
CA GLU A 188 7.13 13.54 10.48
C GLU A 188 5.71 13.98 10.83
N HIS A 189 5.18 13.53 11.97
CA HIS A 189 4.08 14.26 12.59
C HIS A 189 4.61 15.63 13.00
N LYS A 190 4.36 16.65 12.18
CA LYS A 190 4.38 18.02 12.67
C LYS A 190 3.40 18.09 13.83
N LYS A 191 3.90 18.26 15.06
CA LYS A 191 3.10 18.83 16.13
C LYS A 191 2.55 20.14 15.59
N VAL A 192 1.25 20.19 15.31
CA VAL A 192 0.60 21.47 15.04
C VAL A 192 0.62 22.22 16.36
N ASP A 193 1.55 23.16 16.48
CA ASP A 193 1.59 24.03 17.64
C ASP A 193 0.40 25.01 17.57
N ALA A 194 -0.16 25.37 18.72
CA ALA A 194 -1.33 26.25 18.78
C ALA A 194 -1.03 27.67 18.24
N ALA A 195 0.23 28.11 18.26
CA ALA A 195 0.65 29.37 17.65
C ALA A 195 0.59 29.30 16.12
N SER A 196 0.88 28.16 15.48
CA SER A 196 0.72 27.95 14.04
C SER A 196 -0.73 28.06 13.58
N ILE A 197 -1.70 27.68 14.42
CA ILE A 197 -3.14 27.83 14.12
C ILE A 197 -3.54 29.31 14.23
N ALA A 198 -3.09 30.00 15.27
CA ALA A 198 -3.34 31.43 15.44
C ALA A 198 -2.74 32.25 14.28
N ASP A 199 -1.53 31.91 13.83
CA ASP A 199 -0.86 32.57 12.71
C ASP A 199 -1.59 32.35 11.37
N MET A 200 -2.15 31.14 11.16
CA MET A 200 -2.99 30.84 9.99
C MET A 200 -4.33 31.59 10.01
N MET A 201 -4.95 31.74 11.19
CA MET A 201 -6.20 32.48 11.33
C MET A 201 -6.00 33.98 11.08
N VAL A 202 -4.91 34.57 11.58
CA VAL A 202 -4.58 35.98 11.34
C VAL A 202 -4.35 36.25 9.85
N ARG A 203 -3.61 35.40 9.14
CA ARG A 203 -3.35 35.59 7.70
C ARG A 203 -4.61 35.53 6.83
N ASN A 204 -5.60 34.73 7.20
CA ASN A 204 -6.86 34.61 6.45
C ASN A 204 -7.86 35.74 6.73
N VAL A 205 -7.74 36.42 7.87
CA VAL A 205 -8.62 37.55 8.22
C VAL A 205 -8.14 38.86 7.58
N PHE A 206 -6.84 39.05 7.38
CA PHE A 206 -6.28 40.31 6.85
C PHE A 206 -6.08 40.36 5.32
N ASN A 207 -6.29 39.26 4.58
CA ASN A 207 -6.20 39.22 3.11
C ASN A 207 -7.56 39.36 2.39
N ARG A 208 -8.60 39.82 3.09
CA ARG A 208 -9.86 40.27 2.48
C ARG A 208 -10.11 41.75 2.78
N CYS A 209 -9.25 42.61 2.22
CA CYS A 209 -9.52 44.01 1.91
C CYS A 209 -8.89 44.32 0.56
#